data_AF-A0A954BE32-F1
#
_entry.id   AF-A0A954BE32-F1
#
_cell.length_a   1.000
_cell.length_b   1.000
_cell.length_c   1.000
_cell.angle_alpha   90.00
_cell.angle_beta   90.00
_cell.angle_gamma   90.00
#
_symmetry.space_group_name_H-M   'P 1'
#
loop_
_entity.id
_entity.type
_entity.pdbx_description
1 polymer ?
#
loop_
_entity_poly.entity_id
_entity_poly.type
_entity_poly.pdbx_seq_one_letter_code
_entity_poly.pdbx_strand_id
1 'polypeptide(L)'
;HRADWLENAPYWQEKARSIEDSLSDALHEKLTQRFVDRRTSVLLKKLKDDAPLLAGVTEDGEVIVEGQFIGRLLGFEFIVDPRASGKDAKRARAAAERALAPELAARAALLANAEADDLSLRGDGVVMWRSAPVARLEKGPAPLRPNLVLLGVDALSPHLRGRIYERVLTFVAARIEVLLSELIALNTAANAGEGGTLSALARGVAFRLVENFGAMSRSQFGDELKELNQEERAKLRNLGVRFGEFTLYMPKLLKPAPAKMLTLLWALWTDRDPQGFEPPKAGLVSLITNQEVPHAYYYAAG
;
A
#
# COMPACT_ATOMS: atom_id res chain seq x y z
N HIS A 1 29.72 -15.02 -40.73
CA HIS A 1 31.16 -14.75 -40.92
C HIS A 1 31.29 -13.82 -42.12
N ARG A 2 31.60 -12.53 -41.91
CA ARG A 2 31.86 -11.57 -43.01
C ARG A 2 33.36 -11.32 -43.04
N ALA A 3 34.09 -12.10 -43.84
CA ALA A 3 35.55 -12.09 -43.86
C ALA A 3 36.13 -10.87 -44.60
N ASP A 4 35.32 -10.10 -45.32
CA ASP A 4 35.78 -9.09 -46.29
C ASP A 4 35.75 -7.65 -45.74
N TRP A 5 35.52 -7.48 -44.43
CA TRP A 5 35.41 -6.17 -43.79
C TRP A 5 36.74 -5.62 -43.25
N LEU A 6 37.75 -6.47 -43.10
CA LEU A 6 39.05 -6.12 -42.55
C LEU A 6 40.13 -6.98 -43.21
N GLU A 7 41.19 -6.34 -43.67
CA GLU A 7 42.40 -7.05 -44.10
C GLU A 7 42.97 -7.85 -42.92
N ASN A 8 43.29 -9.13 -43.17
CA ASN A 8 43.81 -10.06 -42.17
C ASN A 8 42.87 -10.30 -40.97
N ALA A 9 41.57 -10.46 -41.21
CA ALA A 9 40.58 -10.79 -40.18
C ALA A 9 40.98 -11.96 -39.23
N PRO A 10 41.64 -13.05 -39.68
CA PRO A 10 42.08 -14.11 -38.77
C PRO A 10 43.11 -13.64 -37.74
N TYR A 11 44.06 -12.79 -38.16
CA TYR A 11 45.09 -12.24 -37.29
C TYR A 11 44.49 -11.34 -36.19
N TRP A 12 43.54 -10.48 -36.55
CA TRP A 12 42.87 -9.61 -35.58
C TRP A 12 41.99 -10.39 -34.61
N GLN A 13 41.36 -11.46 -35.07
CA GLN A 13 40.57 -12.34 -34.21
C GLN A 13 41.45 -13.08 -33.20
N GLU A 14 42.61 -13.58 -33.63
CA GLU A 14 43.57 -14.23 -32.75
C GLU A 14 44.20 -13.26 -31.74
N LYS A 15 44.53 -12.04 -32.20
CA LYS A 15 45.02 -10.96 -31.32
C LYS A 15 43.99 -10.58 -30.26
N ALA A 16 42.72 -10.42 -30.64
CA ALA A 16 41.64 -10.10 -29.71
C ALA A 16 41.45 -11.21 -28.66
N ARG A 17 41.48 -12.48 -29.10
CA ARG A 17 41.37 -13.63 -28.20
C ARG A 17 42.51 -13.70 -27.19
N SER A 18 43.75 -13.44 -27.62
CA SER A 18 44.90 -13.43 -26.70
C SER A 18 44.81 -12.32 -25.64
N ILE A 19 44.24 -11.17 -26.00
CA ILE A 19 44.00 -10.06 -25.06
C ILE A 19 42.88 -10.43 -24.08
N GLU A 20 41.81 -11.05 -24.57
CA GLU A 20 40.69 -11.50 -23.74
C GLU A 20 41.14 -12.56 -22.73
N ASP A 21 41.92 -13.55 -23.15
CA ASP A 21 42.48 -14.58 -22.26
C ASP A 21 43.36 -13.95 -21.18
N SER A 22 44.25 -13.01 -21.56
CA SER A 22 45.12 -12.30 -20.61
C SER A 22 44.33 -11.46 -19.61
N LEU A 23 43.22 -10.84 -20.05
CA LEU A 23 42.34 -10.06 -19.18
C LEU A 23 41.58 -10.97 -18.21
N SER A 24 41.14 -12.13 -18.70
CA SER A 24 40.41 -13.13 -17.93
C SER A 24 41.28 -13.73 -16.82
N ASP A 25 42.54 -14.04 -17.14
CA ASP A 25 43.52 -14.52 -16.17
C ASP A 25 43.84 -13.47 -15.12
N ALA A 26 44.09 -12.21 -15.54
CA ALA A 26 44.35 -11.11 -14.61
C ALA A 26 43.15 -10.83 -13.70
N LEU A 27 41.92 -10.93 -14.22
CA LEU A 27 40.69 -10.82 -13.43
C LEU A 27 40.58 -11.98 -12.43
N HIS A 28 40.86 -13.21 -12.86
CA HIS A 28 40.78 -14.39 -12.00
C HIS A 28 41.82 -14.35 -10.88
N GLU A 29 43.03 -13.90 -11.17
CA GLU A 29 44.08 -13.70 -10.18
C GLU A 29 43.66 -12.63 -9.15
N LYS A 30 43.13 -11.49 -9.60
CA LYS A 30 42.64 -10.43 -8.70
C LYS A 30 41.45 -10.85 -7.85
N LEU A 31 40.53 -11.67 -8.39
CA LEU A 31 39.44 -12.26 -7.62
C LEU A 31 39.97 -13.20 -6.54
N THR A 32 40.85 -14.13 -6.91
CA THR A 32 41.43 -15.12 -5.99
C THR A 32 42.22 -14.46 -4.86
N GLN A 33 43.06 -13.48 -5.20
CA GLN A 33 43.86 -12.72 -4.23
C GLN A 33 42.96 -11.98 -3.22
N ARG A 34 41.87 -11.35 -3.70
CA ARG A 34 40.91 -10.62 -2.86
C ARG A 34 40.07 -11.54 -1.97
N PHE A 35 39.82 -12.80 -2.37
CA PHE A 35 39.14 -13.81 -1.54
C PHE A 35 40.05 -14.43 -0.48
N VAL A 36 41.33 -14.65 -0.79
CA VAL A 36 42.30 -15.23 0.14
C VAL A 36 42.67 -14.24 1.23
N ASP A 37 42.95 -12.97 0.90
CA ASP A 37 43.27 -11.94 1.89
C ASP A 37 42.11 -11.65 2.86
N ARG A 38 40.86 -11.79 2.39
CA ARG A 38 39.66 -11.63 3.23
C ARG A 38 39.47 -12.79 4.21
N ARG A 39 39.78 -14.03 3.80
CA ARG A 39 39.71 -15.20 4.70
C ARG A 39 40.79 -15.15 5.79
N THR A 40 42.02 -14.79 5.43
CA THR A 40 43.15 -14.76 6.37
C THR A 40 43.04 -13.60 7.37
N SER A 41 42.56 -12.43 6.92
CA SER A 41 42.31 -11.28 7.80
C SER A 41 41.13 -11.48 8.76
N VAL A 42 40.09 -12.22 8.35
CA VAL A 42 38.93 -12.55 9.20
C VAL A 42 39.29 -13.63 10.23
N LEU A 43 40.12 -14.61 9.88
CA LEU A 43 40.56 -15.67 10.81
C LEU A 43 41.45 -15.13 11.94
N LEU A 44 42.35 -14.18 11.65
CA LEU A 44 43.19 -13.55 12.69
C LEU A 44 42.40 -12.62 13.62
N LYS A 45 41.26 -12.08 13.16
CA LYS A 45 40.36 -11.23 13.96
C LYS A 45 39.37 -12.03 14.82
N LYS A 46 39.21 -13.33 14.57
CA LYS A 46 38.25 -14.25 15.24
C LYS A 46 38.72 -14.82 16.58
N LEU A 47 39.97 -14.57 16.99
CA LEU A 47 40.54 -15.18 18.20
C LEU A 47 40.43 -14.32 19.47
N LYS A 48 39.85 -13.12 19.39
CA LYS A 48 39.57 -12.26 20.55
C LYS A 48 38.10 -11.90 20.58
N ASP A 49 37.46 -12.26 21.68
CA ASP A 49 36.05 -12.03 22.02
C ASP A 49 35.50 -10.65 21.63
N ASP A 50 34.20 -10.64 21.33
CA ASP A 50 33.32 -9.46 21.22
C ASP A 50 33.47 -8.55 19.99
N ALA A 51 33.88 -9.11 18.85
CA ALA A 51 33.82 -8.39 17.58
C ALA A 51 32.35 -8.20 17.11
N PRO A 52 31.95 -6.98 16.67
CA PRO A 52 30.61 -6.76 16.15
C PRO A 52 30.35 -7.64 14.93
N LEU A 53 29.28 -8.45 15.01
CA LEU A 53 28.83 -9.31 13.91
C LEU A 53 28.57 -8.45 12.67
N LEU A 54 29.32 -8.71 11.60
CA LEU A 54 29.14 -8.01 10.33
C LEU A 54 27.85 -8.51 9.68
N ALA A 55 26.86 -7.63 9.65
CA ALA A 55 25.57 -7.89 9.05
C ALA A 55 25.26 -6.81 8.01
N GLY A 56 24.75 -7.24 6.86
CA GLY A 56 24.45 -6.37 5.73
C GLY A 56 23.12 -6.73 5.09
N VAL A 57 22.48 -5.74 4.48
CA VAL A 57 21.23 -5.90 3.72
C VAL A 57 21.55 -5.66 2.25
N THR A 58 21.12 -6.57 1.38
CA THR A 58 21.24 -6.39 -0.08
C THR A 58 20.14 -5.45 -0.59
N GLU A 59 20.28 -4.96 -1.83
CA GLU A 59 19.22 -4.16 -2.47
C GLU A 59 17.89 -4.93 -2.59
N ASP A 60 17.96 -6.25 -2.75
CA ASP A 60 16.80 -7.16 -2.77
C ASP A 60 16.19 -7.40 -1.38
N GLY A 61 16.76 -6.80 -0.34
CA GLY A 61 16.31 -6.95 1.05
C GLY A 61 16.79 -8.23 1.73
N GLU A 62 17.79 -8.94 1.20
CA GLU A 62 18.35 -10.11 1.85
C GLU A 62 19.25 -9.71 3.01
N VAL A 63 19.03 -10.32 4.17
CA VAL A 63 19.78 -10.02 5.40
C VAL A 63 20.80 -11.13 5.63
N ILE A 64 22.07 -10.74 5.54
CA ILE A 64 23.21 -11.66 5.67
C ILE A 64 23.98 -11.28 6.92
N VAL A 65 24.23 -12.25 7.81
CA VAL A 65 25.03 -12.08 9.03
C VAL A 65 26.22 -13.03 8.94
N GLU A 66 27.45 -12.51 9.04
CA GLU A 66 28.70 -13.29 8.93
C GLU A 66 28.82 -14.14 7.64
N GLY A 67 28.17 -13.71 6.55
CA GLY A 67 28.15 -14.44 5.29
C GLY A 67 27.09 -15.54 5.20
N GLN A 68 26.25 -15.70 6.23
CA GLN A 68 25.10 -16.60 6.22
C GLN A 68 23.81 -15.82 5.99
N PHE A 69 22.96 -16.32 5.08
CA PHE A 69 21.61 -15.79 4.88
C PHE A 69 20.73 -16.09 6.10
N ILE A 70 20.16 -15.05 6.71
CA ILE A 70 19.31 -15.17 7.90
C ILE A 70 17.83 -14.93 7.55
N GLY A 71 17.53 -14.13 6.53
CA GLY A 71 16.16 -13.82 6.15
C GLY A 71 16.04 -12.68 5.15
N ARG A 72 14.83 -12.14 5.00
CA ARG A 72 14.51 -11.02 4.11
C ARG A 72 13.78 -9.91 4.83
N LEU A 73 14.07 -8.67 4.46
CA LEU A 73 13.42 -7.47 4.93
C LEU A 73 12.41 -6.99 3.89
N LEU A 74 11.12 -7.23 4.14
CA LEU A 74 10.00 -6.74 3.32
C LEU A 74 9.42 -5.47 3.95
N GLY A 75 9.72 -4.32 3.35
CA GLY A 75 9.37 -3.03 3.95
C GLY A 75 10.09 -2.83 5.27
N PHE A 76 9.35 -2.92 6.38
CA PHE A 76 9.87 -2.88 7.75
C PHE A 76 9.80 -4.25 8.46
N GLU A 77 9.20 -5.26 7.84
CA GLU A 77 9.05 -6.58 8.45
C GLU A 77 10.24 -7.48 8.08
N PHE A 78 10.93 -7.99 9.11
CA PHE A 78 12.02 -8.93 8.94
C PHE A 78 11.51 -10.37 9.04
N ILE A 79 11.49 -11.07 7.91
CA ILE A 79 11.07 -12.47 7.80
C ILE A 79 12.31 -13.35 7.84
N VAL A 80 12.43 -14.11 8.92
CA VAL A 80 13.55 -15.05 9.12
C VAL A 80 13.37 -16.29 8.25
N ASP A 81 14.45 -16.79 7.67
CA ASP A 81 14.46 -18.08 6.97
C ASP A 81 14.20 -19.23 7.97
N PRO A 82 13.17 -20.08 7.77
CA PRO A 82 12.92 -21.24 8.60
C PRO A 82 14.12 -22.21 8.73
N ARG A 83 15.00 -22.23 7.73
CA ARG A 83 16.23 -23.05 7.70
C ARG A 83 17.30 -22.52 8.65
N ALA A 84 17.22 -21.27 9.08
CA ALA A 84 18.07 -20.69 10.13
C ALA A 84 17.48 -21.02 11.52
N SER A 85 17.63 -22.28 11.97
CA SER A 85 17.18 -22.77 13.27
C SER A 85 18.34 -23.29 14.13
N GLY A 86 18.31 -23.05 15.45
CA GLY A 86 19.34 -23.48 16.41
C GLY A 86 19.72 -22.43 17.46
N LYS A 87 20.65 -22.76 18.39
CA LYS A 87 21.18 -21.82 19.38
C LYS A 87 21.93 -20.64 18.74
N ASP A 88 22.64 -20.91 17.64
CA ASP A 88 23.34 -19.88 16.86
C ASP A 88 22.35 -18.99 16.09
N ALA A 89 21.19 -19.53 15.68
CA ALA A 89 20.15 -18.74 15.03
C ALA A 89 19.56 -17.66 15.95
N LYS A 90 19.44 -17.91 17.27
CA LYS A 90 18.98 -16.88 18.22
C LYS A 90 19.96 -15.71 18.32
N ARG A 91 21.26 -16.00 18.35
CA ARG A 91 22.32 -14.98 18.34
C ARG A 91 22.37 -14.24 17.01
N ALA A 92 22.27 -14.95 15.89
CA ALA A 92 22.23 -14.37 14.55
C ALA A 92 21.00 -13.48 14.32
N ARG A 93 19.82 -13.83 14.87
CA ARG A 93 18.60 -12.98 14.82
C ARG A 93 18.80 -11.67 15.58
N ALA A 94 19.27 -11.75 16.82
CA ALA A 94 19.55 -10.54 17.61
C ALA A 94 20.62 -9.65 16.96
N ALA A 95 21.60 -10.26 16.29
CA ALA A 95 22.61 -9.54 15.51
C ALA A 95 22.03 -8.90 14.26
N ALA A 96 21.17 -9.61 13.52
CA ALA A 96 20.44 -9.10 12.38
C ALA A 96 19.58 -7.89 12.78
N GLU A 97 18.75 -8.00 13.81
CA GLU A 97 17.89 -6.91 14.29
C GLU A 97 18.69 -5.64 14.63
N ARG A 98 19.82 -5.78 15.34
CA ARG A 98 20.69 -4.63 15.65
C ARG A 98 21.30 -4.00 14.40
N ALA A 99 21.69 -4.82 13.43
CA ALA A 99 22.26 -4.34 12.17
C ALA A 99 21.21 -3.75 11.22
N LEU A 100 19.96 -4.18 11.33
CA LEU A 100 18.83 -3.67 10.57
C LEU A 100 18.38 -2.30 11.06
N ALA A 101 18.58 -1.96 12.33
CA ALA A 101 18.14 -0.69 12.91
C ALA A 101 18.51 0.58 12.10
N PRO A 102 19.77 0.79 11.66
CA PRO A 102 20.11 1.95 10.82
C PRO A 102 19.43 1.94 9.44
N GLU A 103 19.31 0.76 8.82
CA GLU A 103 18.65 0.60 7.51
C GLU A 103 17.13 0.88 7.61
N LEU A 104 16.48 0.35 8.65
CA LEU A 104 15.08 0.61 8.96
C LEU A 104 14.83 2.10 9.21
N ALA A 105 15.73 2.78 9.93
CA ALA A 105 15.64 4.21 10.16
C ALA A 105 15.79 5.02 8.86
N ALA A 106 16.70 4.63 7.97
CA ALA A 106 16.87 5.25 6.66
C ALA A 106 15.62 5.07 5.78
N ARG A 107 15.07 3.84 5.70
CA ARG A 107 13.81 3.55 5.00
C ARG A 107 12.64 4.34 5.59
N ALA A 108 12.56 4.45 6.91
CA ALA A 108 11.54 5.22 7.60
C ALA A 108 11.60 6.70 7.24
N ALA A 109 12.80 7.28 7.17
CA ALA A 109 13.00 8.65 6.76
C ALA A 109 12.63 8.88 5.27
N LEU A 110 12.93 7.92 4.40
CA LEU A 110 12.50 7.97 2.99
C LEU A 110 10.98 7.92 2.88
N LEU A 111 10.33 6.98 3.56
CA LEU A 111 8.86 6.87 3.57
C LEU A 111 8.20 8.14 4.11
N ALA A 112 8.72 8.70 5.21
CA ALA A 112 8.18 9.92 5.81
C ALA A 112 8.21 11.14 4.87
N ASN A 113 9.06 11.13 3.84
CA ASN A 113 9.16 12.16 2.81
C ASN A 113 8.80 11.63 1.40
N ALA A 114 8.23 10.43 1.29
CA ALA A 114 7.93 9.82 -0.01
C ALA A 114 6.87 10.62 -0.74
N GLU A 115 6.93 10.69 -2.07
CA GLU A 115 5.92 11.35 -2.88
C GLU A 115 4.60 10.57 -2.91
N ALA A 116 3.52 11.19 -3.38
CA ALA A 116 2.22 10.50 -3.44
C ALA A 116 2.23 9.28 -4.38
N ASP A 117 3.05 9.33 -5.44
CA ASP A 117 3.15 8.26 -6.44
C ASP A 117 3.97 7.06 -5.95
N ASP A 118 4.80 7.23 -4.91
CA ASP A 118 5.48 6.13 -4.24
C ASP A 118 4.53 5.30 -3.36
N LEU A 119 3.32 5.81 -3.10
CA LEU A 119 2.32 5.18 -2.25
C LEU A 119 1.14 4.68 -3.09
N SER A 120 0.69 3.46 -2.79
CA SER A 120 -0.53 2.91 -3.38
C SER A 120 -1.41 2.26 -2.33
N LEU A 121 -2.72 2.30 -2.55
CA LEU A 121 -3.70 1.62 -1.72
C LEU A 121 -4.28 0.45 -2.52
N ARG A 122 -4.12 -0.75 -1.98
CA ARG A 122 -4.71 -1.97 -2.56
C ARG A 122 -6.17 -2.11 -2.15
N GLY A 123 -6.93 -2.90 -2.91
CA GLY A 123 -8.36 -3.14 -2.66
C GLY A 123 -8.66 -3.88 -1.35
N ASP A 124 -7.64 -4.49 -0.73
CA ASP A 124 -7.74 -5.15 0.58
C ASP A 124 -7.42 -4.22 1.76
N GLY A 125 -7.25 -2.92 1.51
CA GLY A 125 -6.95 -1.94 2.55
C GLY A 125 -5.48 -1.87 2.97
N VAL A 126 -4.59 -2.59 2.28
CA VAL A 126 -3.13 -2.48 2.53
C VAL A 126 -2.55 -1.30 1.77
N VAL A 127 -1.84 -0.44 2.49
CA VAL A 127 -1.03 0.63 1.90
C VAL A 127 0.37 0.09 1.60
N MET A 128 0.78 0.26 0.36
CA MET A 128 2.09 -0.14 -0.15
C MET A 128 2.94 1.12 -0.34
N TRP A 129 4.20 1.04 0.08
CA TRP A 129 5.25 1.95 -0.35
C TRP A 129 6.13 1.21 -1.36
N ARG A 130 6.10 1.66 -2.61
CA ARG A 130 6.65 0.93 -3.76
C ARG A 130 6.06 -0.49 -3.79
N SER A 131 6.89 -1.50 -3.55
CA SER A 131 6.48 -2.92 -3.55
C SER A 131 6.31 -3.51 -2.14
N ALA A 132 6.45 -2.70 -1.08
CA ALA A 132 6.43 -3.18 0.29
C ALA A 132 5.17 -2.74 1.06
N PRO A 133 4.51 -3.63 1.81
CA PRO A 133 3.41 -3.25 2.68
C PRO A 133 3.93 -2.44 3.87
N VAL A 134 3.29 -1.31 4.16
CA VAL A 134 3.71 -0.39 5.24
C VAL A 134 2.61 -0.08 6.24
N ALA A 135 1.34 -0.21 5.84
CA ALA A 135 0.22 0.01 6.71
C ALA A 135 -1.02 -0.75 6.24
N ARG A 136 -2.00 -0.88 7.11
CA ARG A 136 -3.33 -1.43 6.82
C ARG A 136 -4.41 -0.50 7.37
N LEU A 137 -5.48 -0.35 6.59
CA LEU A 137 -6.68 0.35 7.03
C LEU A 137 -7.54 -0.54 7.93
N GLU A 138 -8.10 0.06 8.97
CA GLU A 138 -9.02 -0.59 9.89
C GLU A 138 -10.28 0.28 10.08
N LYS A 139 -11.30 -0.30 10.71
CA LYS A 139 -12.51 0.44 11.07
C LYS A 139 -12.15 1.65 11.93
N GLY A 140 -12.56 2.83 11.47
CA GLY A 140 -12.36 4.08 12.20
C GLY A 140 -13.65 4.60 12.83
N PRO A 141 -13.63 5.84 13.35
CA PRO A 141 -14.76 6.42 14.07
C PRO A 141 -15.96 6.79 13.18
N ALA A 142 -15.78 6.85 11.85
CA ALA A 142 -16.85 7.15 10.90
C ALA A 142 -16.66 6.38 9.57
N PRO A 143 -17.73 6.15 8.78
CA PRO A 143 -17.66 5.37 7.55
C PRO A 143 -16.61 5.86 6.53
N LEU A 144 -16.40 7.17 6.45
CA LEU A 144 -15.45 7.81 5.53
C LEU A 144 -14.11 8.17 6.17
N ARG A 145 -13.87 7.73 7.41
CA ARG A 145 -12.64 8.00 8.18
C ARG A 145 -12.12 6.69 8.78
N PRO A 146 -11.42 5.85 7.99
CA PRO A 146 -10.80 4.64 8.50
C PRO A 146 -9.64 4.97 9.44
N ASN A 147 -9.34 4.05 10.35
CA ASN A 147 -8.11 4.08 11.13
C ASN A 147 -6.95 3.48 10.33
N LEU A 148 -5.73 3.78 10.77
CA LEU A 148 -4.50 3.30 10.14
C LEU A 148 -3.67 2.52 11.16
N VAL A 149 -3.18 1.35 10.78
CA VAL A 149 -2.23 0.56 11.55
C VAL A 149 -0.95 0.38 10.73
N LEU A 150 0.19 0.83 11.27
CA LEU A 150 1.49 0.63 10.63
C LEU A 150 1.98 -0.81 10.81
N LEU A 151 2.68 -1.34 9.80
CA LEU A 151 3.21 -2.70 9.77
C LEU A 151 4.72 -2.71 10.00
N GLY A 152 5.22 -3.62 10.83
CA GLY A 152 6.67 -3.85 11.03
C GLY A 152 7.43 -2.71 11.72
N VAL A 153 6.75 -1.79 12.40
CA VAL A 153 7.38 -0.57 12.94
C VAL A 153 7.95 -0.71 14.36
N ASP A 154 7.97 -1.91 14.94
CA ASP A 154 8.35 -2.13 16.35
C ASP A 154 9.79 -1.71 16.67
N ALA A 155 10.69 -1.85 15.70
CA ALA A 155 12.10 -1.47 15.83
C ALA A 155 12.35 0.05 15.64
N LEU A 156 11.33 0.84 15.28
CA LEU A 156 11.47 2.26 14.98
C LEU A 156 11.24 3.15 16.22
N SER A 157 11.95 4.28 16.28
CA SER A 157 11.74 5.28 17.32
C SER A 157 10.33 5.87 17.26
N PRO A 158 9.74 6.30 18.40
CA PRO A 158 8.41 6.92 18.42
C PRO A 158 8.28 8.12 17.49
N HIS A 159 9.34 8.93 17.35
CA HIS A 159 9.35 10.09 16.47
C HIS A 159 9.21 9.68 14.99
N LEU A 160 9.97 8.69 14.52
CA LEU A 160 9.88 8.21 13.14
C LEU A 160 8.54 7.54 12.85
N ARG A 161 8.01 6.77 13.82
CA ARG A 161 6.67 6.17 13.72
C ARG A 161 5.59 7.23 13.52
N GLY A 162 5.61 8.30 14.30
CA GLY A 162 4.67 9.42 14.14
C GLY A 162 4.77 10.07 12.76
N ARG A 163 5.98 10.31 12.25
CA ARG A 163 6.18 10.90 10.92
C ARG A 163 5.65 10.02 9.79
N ILE A 164 5.90 8.70 9.84
CA ILE A 164 5.36 7.75 8.86
C ILE A 164 3.83 7.70 8.96
N TYR A 165 3.30 7.64 10.18
CA TYR A 165 1.86 7.60 10.42
C TYR A 165 1.17 8.80 9.78
N GLU A 166 1.63 10.02 10.07
CA GLU A 166 1.08 11.24 9.49
C GLU A 166 1.19 11.25 7.96
N ARG A 167 2.32 10.79 7.40
CA ARG A 167 2.51 10.74 5.94
C ARG A 167 1.50 9.81 5.27
N VAL A 168 1.35 8.60 5.80
CA VAL A 168 0.43 7.60 5.23
C VAL A 168 -1.02 8.02 5.46
N LEU A 169 -1.35 8.56 6.63
CA LEU A 169 -2.69 9.09 6.91
C LEU A 169 -3.06 10.22 5.93
N THR A 170 -2.14 11.15 5.70
CA THR A 170 -2.33 12.25 4.73
C THR A 170 -2.58 11.72 3.32
N PHE A 171 -1.82 10.70 2.89
CA PHE A 171 -2.03 10.05 1.59
C PHE A 171 -3.42 9.42 1.46
N VAL A 172 -3.86 8.68 2.48
CA VAL A 172 -5.18 8.02 2.50
C VAL A 172 -6.29 9.06 2.51
N ALA A 173 -6.19 10.09 3.35
CA ALA A 173 -7.17 11.17 3.44
C ALA A 173 -7.31 11.91 2.10
N ALA A 174 -6.18 12.28 1.46
CA ALA A 174 -6.20 12.91 0.15
C ALA A 174 -6.83 12.01 -0.93
N ARG A 175 -6.57 10.71 -0.90
CA ARG A 175 -7.17 9.76 -1.84
C ARG A 175 -8.69 9.66 -1.65
N ILE A 176 -9.15 9.58 -0.41
CA ILE A 176 -10.58 9.58 -0.06
C ILE A 176 -11.22 10.89 -0.54
N GLU A 177 -10.57 12.03 -0.30
CA GLU A 177 -11.08 13.35 -0.68
C GLU A 177 -11.23 13.51 -2.20
N VAL A 178 -10.23 13.09 -2.97
CA VAL A 178 -10.28 13.14 -4.43
C VAL A 178 -11.36 12.22 -4.99
N LEU A 179 -11.42 10.96 -4.53
CA LEU A 179 -12.34 9.97 -5.08
C LEU A 179 -13.79 10.19 -4.65
N LEU A 180 -14.01 10.64 -3.41
CA LEU A 180 -15.34 10.74 -2.79
C LEU A 180 -15.77 12.20 -2.56
N SER A 181 -15.19 13.13 -3.32
CA SER A 181 -15.44 14.59 -3.19
C SER A 181 -16.92 14.96 -3.13
N GLU A 182 -17.79 14.37 -3.96
CA GLU A 182 -19.23 14.67 -3.92
C GLU A 182 -19.90 14.16 -2.64
N LEU A 183 -19.53 12.96 -2.19
CA LEU A 183 -20.08 12.38 -0.96
C LEU A 183 -19.64 13.20 0.26
N ILE A 184 -18.40 13.67 0.27
CA ILE A 184 -17.86 14.58 1.29
C ILE A 184 -18.58 15.93 1.25
N ALA A 185 -18.80 16.50 0.05
CA ALA A 185 -19.56 17.74 -0.09
C ALA A 185 -20.99 17.62 0.43
N LEU A 186 -21.67 16.49 0.15
CA LEU A 186 -22.99 16.17 0.68
C LEU A 186 -22.96 16.07 2.21
N ASN A 187 -21.98 15.35 2.77
CA ASN A 187 -21.80 15.23 4.21
C ASN A 187 -21.53 16.58 4.88
N THR A 188 -20.67 17.41 4.31
CA THR A 188 -20.38 18.76 4.83
C THR A 188 -21.63 19.64 4.81
N ALA A 189 -22.40 19.63 3.70
CA ALA A 189 -23.65 20.37 3.62
C ALA A 189 -24.70 19.88 4.64
N ALA A 190 -24.72 18.57 4.93
CA ALA A 190 -25.60 18.01 5.95
C ALA A 190 -25.20 18.43 7.37
N ASN A 191 -23.90 18.56 7.65
CA ASN A 191 -23.37 18.95 8.95
C ASN A 191 -23.37 20.46 9.23
N ALA A 192 -23.65 21.31 8.24
CA ALA A 192 -23.59 22.77 8.37
C ALA A 192 -24.61 23.38 9.36
N GLY A 193 -25.57 22.61 9.87
CA GLY A 193 -26.48 23.04 10.92
C GLY A 193 -27.42 24.20 10.54
N GLU A 194 -27.80 25.02 11.52
CA GLU A 194 -28.62 26.22 11.31
C GLU A 194 -27.79 27.30 10.58
N GLY A 195 -28.18 27.62 9.34
CA GLY A 195 -27.40 28.45 8.41
C GLY A 195 -26.84 27.70 7.21
N GLY A 196 -26.97 26.37 7.19
CA GLY A 196 -26.64 25.54 6.04
C GLY A 196 -27.62 25.68 4.86
N THR A 197 -27.22 25.18 3.69
CA THR A 197 -28.03 25.23 2.47
C THR A 197 -29.21 24.25 2.49
N LEU A 198 -29.13 23.18 3.29
CA LEU A 198 -30.12 22.11 3.36
C LEU A 198 -31.11 22.32 4.52
N SER A 199 -32.40 22.09 4.26
CA SER A 199 -33.44 22.04 5.30
C SER A 199 -33.25 20.83 6.23
N ALA A 200 -33.95 20.79 7.37
CA ALA A 200 -33.87 19.66 8.29
C ALA A 200 -34.21 18.31 7.61
N LEU A 201 -35.26 18.28 6.78
CA LEU A 201 -35.67 17.10 6.03
C LEU A 201 -34.61 16.67 4.99
N ALA A 202 -34.09 17.62 4.21
CA ALA A 202 -33.05 17.34 3.22
C ALA A 202 -31.72 16.89 3.86
N ARG A 203 -31.39 17.41 5.04
CA ARG A 203 -30.25 16.92 5.84
C ARG A 203 -30.42 15.48 6.27
N GLY A 204 -31.62 15.08 6.71
CA GLY A 204 -31.92 13.68 7.05
C GLY A 204 -31.66 12.74 5.88
N VAL A 205 -32.17 13.09 4.68
CA VAL A 205 -31.92 12.31 3.46
C VAL A 205 -30.43 12.27 3.10
N ALA A 206 -29.72 13.39 3.23
CA ALA A 206 -28.28 13.45 2.98
C ALA A 206 -27.48 12.57 3.94
N PHE A 207 -27.76 12.59 5.24
CA PHE A 207 -27.10 11.73 6.23
C PHE A 207 -27.30 10.26 5.91
N ARG A 208 -28.54 9.84 5.62
CA ARG A 208 -28.84 8.44 5.27
C ARG A 208 -28.12 8.00 4.02
N LEU A 209 -28.00 8.87 3.01
CA LEU A 209 -27.19 8.57 1.82
C LEU A 209 -25.70 8.42 2.17
N VAL A 210 -25.14 9.31 3.00
CA VAL A 210 -23.73 9.24 3.42
C VAL A 210 -23.45 7.95 4.21
N GLU A 211 -24.33 7.57 5.12
CA GLU A 211 -24.24 6.32 5.90
C GLU A 211 -24.32 5.07 5.01
N ASN A 212 -25.02 5.17 3.87
CA ASN A 212 -25.15 4.10 2.88
C ASN A 212 -24.22 4.32 1.67
N PHE A 213 -23.09 5.00 1.86
CA PHE A 213 -22.03 5.13 0.85
C PHE A 213 -22.50 5.75 -0.47
N GLY A 214 -23.54 6.57 -0.43
CA GLY A 214 -24.04 7.38 -1.55
C GLY A 214 -25.11 6.72 -2.42
N ALA A 215 -25.63 5.54 -2.06
CA ALA A 215 -26.77 4.94 -2.73
C ALA A 215 -27.70 4.18 -1.76
N MET A 216 -29.02 4.24 -1.98
CA MET A 216 -30.01 3.60 -1.12
C MET A 216 -31.35 3.43 -1.83
N SER A 217 -32.10 2.36 -1.51
CA SER A 217 -33.45 2.16 -2.06
C SER A 217 -34.40 3.26 -1.58
N ARG A 218 -35.24 3.75 -2.48
CA ARG A 218 -36.32 4.69 -2.15
C ARG A 218 -37.29 4.15 -1.11
N SER A 219 -37.56 2.84 -1.14
CA SER A 219 -38.45 2.20 -0.17
C SER A 219 -37.94 2.32 1.26
N GLN A 220 -36.63 2.43 1.45
CA GLN A 220 -36.05 2.55 2.78
C GLN A 220 -36.22 3.96 3.38
N PHE A 221 -36.47 4.99 2.56
CA PHE A 221 -36.72 6.36 3.05
C PHE A 221 -38.15 6.59 3.53
N GLY A 222 -39.09 5.69 3.27
CA GLY A 222 -40.49 5.85 3.65
C GLY A 222 -41.12 7.10 3.02
N ASP A 223 -41.78 7.93 3.84
CA ASP A 223 -42.49 9.13 3.39
C ASP A 223 -41.61 10.39 3.33
N GLU A 224 -40.39 10.37 3.88
CA GLU A 224 -39.45 11.52 3.88
C GLU A 224 -39.23 12.07 2.46
N LEU A 225 -39.12 11.18 1.46
CA LEU A 225 -38.91 11.60 0.08
C LEU A 225 -40.13 12.28 -0.54
N LYS A 226 -41.34 11.95 -0.07
CA LYS A 226 -42.59 12.56 -0.56
C LYS A 226 -42.77 13.95 0.01
N GLU A 227 -42.33 14.16 1.24
CA GLU A 227 -42.40 15.45 1.94
C GLU A 227 -41.40 16.49 1.39
N LEU A 228 -40.30 16.04 0.76
CA LEU A 228 -39.35 16.93 0.10
C LEU A 228 -40.02 17.74 -1.03
N ASN A 229 -39.98 19.06 -0.92
CA ASN A 229 -40.44 19.97 -1.96
C ASN A 229 -39.45 20.06 -3.14
N GLN A 230 -39.84 20.71 -4.23
CA GLN A 230 -39.00 20.76 -5.44
C GLN A 230 -37.71 21.56 -5.26
N GLU A 231 -37.72 22.59 -4.41
CA GLU A 231 -36.53 23.39 -4.11
C GLU A 231 -35.50 22.58 -3.32
N GLU A 232 -35.93 21.81 -2.33
CA GLU A 232 -35.08 20.92 -1.54
C GLU A 232 -34.49 19.80 -2.40
N ARG A 233 -35.31 19.20 -3.28
CA ARG A 233 -34.82 18.23 -4.27
C ARG A 233 -33.81 18.86 -5.23
N ALA A 234 -34.00 20.11 -5.63
CA ALA A 234 -33.03 20.82 -6.47
C ALA A 234 -31.70 21.04 -5.74
N LYS A 235 -31.72 21.41 -4.46
CA LYS A 235 -30.52 21.54 -3.61
C LYS A 235 -29.74 20.23 -3.52
N LEU A 236 -30.43 19.10 -3.27
CA LEU A 236 -29.81 17.78 -3.25
C LEU A 236 -29.22 17.39 -4.62
N ARG A 237 -29.91 17.70 -5.73
CA ARG A 237 -29.40 17.47 -7.09
C ARG A 237 -28.13 18.28 -7.38
N ASN A 238 -28.05 19.51 -6.89
CA ASN A 238 -26.86 20.35 -7.02
C ASN A 238 -25.65 19.78 -6.26
N LEU A 239 -25.90 19.01 -5.19
CA LEU A 239 -24.88 18.26 -4.44
C LEU A 239 -24.57 16.88 -5.05
N GLY A 240 -25.12 16.55 -6.22
CA GLY A 240 -24.81 15.31 -6.95
C GLY A 240 -25.81 14.16 -6.74
N VAL A 241 -26.85 14.34 -5.91
CA VAL A 241 -27.86 13.30 -5.68
C VAL A 241 -28.81 13.18 -6.87
N ARG A 242 -29.07 11.95 -7.32
CA ARG A 242 -30.08 11.63 -8.32
C ARG A 242 -31.21 10.82 -7.72
N PHE A 243 -32.42 11.20 -8.08
CA PHE A 243 -33.66 10.52 -7.71
C PHE A 243 -34.03 9.61 -8.88
N GLY A 244 -33.59 8.36 -8.83
CA GLY A 244 -34.02 7.33 -9.77
C GLY A 244 -35.44 6.83 -9.45
N GLU A 245 -35.90 5.87 -10.25
CA GLU A 245 -37.22 5.23 -10.07
C GLU A 245 -37.29 4.41 -8.78
N PHE A 246 -36.24 3.62 -8.52
CA PHE A 246 -36.16 2.73 -7.35
C PHE A 246 -35.09 3.15 -6.32
N THR A 247 -34.10 3.93 -6.73
CA THR A 247 -32.89 4.21 -5.94
C THR A 247 -32.58 5.69 -5.93
N LEU A 248 -32.18 6.22 -4.78
CA LEU A 248 -31.45 7.49 -4.71
C LEU A 248 -29.95 7.16 -4.71
N TYR A 249 -29.19 7.82 -5.57
CA TYR A 249 -27.77 7.52 -5.75
C TYR A 249 -26.97 8.72 -6.25
N MET A 250 -25.65 8.64 -6.16
CA MET A 250 -24.72 9.66 -6.66
C MET A 250 -23.93 9.13 -7.87
N PRO A 251 -24.20 9.60 -9.11
CA PRO A 251 -23.63 9.01 -10.32
C PRO A 251 -22.10 9.00 -10.40
N LYS A 252 -21.40 10.01 -9.83
CA LYS A 252 -19.93 10.03 -9.89
C LYS A 252 -19.30 8.92 -9.05
N LEU A 253 -20.00 8.41 -8.04
CA LEU A 253 -19.54 7.33 -7.17
C LEU A 253 -19.62 5.95 -7.85
N LEU A 254 -20.40 5.83 -8.92
CA LEU A 254 -20.50 4.61 -9.73
C LEU A 254 -19.26 4.35 -10.61
N LYS A 255 -18.32 5.32 -10.68
CA LYS A 255 -17.08 5.15 -11.43
C LYS A 255 -16.19 4.09 -10.75
N PRO A 256 -15.34 3.36 -11.50
CA PRO A 256 -14.60 2.23 -10.94
C PRO A 256 -13.70 2.56 -9.75
N ALA A 257 -13.03 3.72 -9.75
CA ALA A 257 -12.13 4.09 -8.66
C ALA A 257 -12.89 4.49 -7.37
N PRO A 258 -13.91 5.38 -7.42
CA PRO A 258 -14.79 5.63 -6.27
C PRO A 258 -15.50 4.38 -5.75
N ALA A 259 -16.07 3.54 -6.61
CA ALA A 259 -16.75 2.29 -6.22
C ALA A 259 -15.82 1.33 -5.46
N LYS A 260 -14.58 1.15 -5.94
CA LYS A 260 -13.56 0.37 -5.24
C LYS A 260 -13.22 0.93 -3.86
N MET A 261 -13.16 2.25 -3.72
CA MET A 261 -12.93 2.90 -2.42
C MET A 261 -14.13 2.70 -1.49
N LEU A 262 -15.36 2.89 -1.97
CA LEU A 262 -16.57 2.76 -1.16
C LEU A 262 -16.80 1.32 -0.69
N THR A 263 -16.58 0.33 -1.55
CA THR A 263 -16.68 -1.08 -1.17
C THR A 263 -15.64 -1.50 -0.13
N LEU A 264 -14.40 -0.99 -0.24
CA LEU A 264 -13.38 -1.15 0.80
C LEU A 264 -13.83 -0.53 2.12
N LEU A 265 -14.25 0.74 2.11
CA LEU A 265 -14.69 1.44 3.32
C LEU A 265 -15.94 0.79 3.95
N TRP A 266 -16.87 0.30 3.12
CA TRP A 266 -18.04 -0.46 3.57
C TRP A 266 -17.64 -1.76 4.27
N ALA A 267 -16.71 -2.52 3.69
CA ALA A 267 -16.24 -3.77 4.29
C ALA A 267 -15.60 -3.51 5.65
N LEU A 268 -14.72 -2.49 5.74
CA LEU A 268 -14.11 -2.07 7.00
C LEU A 268 -15.16 -1.61 8.03
N TRP A 269 -16.15 -0.81 7.60
CA TRP A 269 -17.19 -0.29 8.51
C TRP A 269 -18.10 -1.38 9.07
N THR A 270 -18.36 -2.42 8.27
CA THR A 270 -19.24 -3.55 8.63
C THR A 270 -18.48 -4.75 9.24
N ASP A 271 -17.20 -4.58 9.56
CA ASP A 271 -16.32 -5.60 10.15
C ASP A 271 -16.22 -6.88 9.28
N ARG A 272 -16.18 -6.71 7.96
CA ARG A 272 -16.06 -7.80 6.98
C ARG A 272 -14.70 -7.73 6.28
N ASP A 273 -14.21 -8.90 5.86
CA ASP A 273 -12.96 -8.97 5.08
C ASP A 273 -13.15 -8.32 3.69
N PRO A 274 -12.42 -7.26 3.35
CA PRO A 274 -12.49 -6.64 2.03
C PRO A 274 -12.16 -7.60 0.88
N GLN A 275 -11.36 -8.64 1.11
CA GLN A 275 -11.03 -9.64 0.08
C GLN A 275 -12.20 -10.58 -0.24
N GLY A 276 -13.18 -10.69 0.66
CA GLY A 276 -14.38 -11.50 0.46
C GLY A 276 -15.37 -10.91 -0.54
N PHE A 277 -15.13 -9.70 -1.05
CA PHE A 277 -16.03 -9.00 -1.96
C PHE A 277 -15.31 -8.55 -3.22
N GLU A 278 -15.83 -8.94 -4.37
CA GLU A 278 -15.33 -8.45 -5.66
C GLU A 278 -16.33 -7.43 -6.23
N PRO A 279 -15.91 -6.15 -6.41
CA PRO A 279 -16.80 -5.15 -6.98
C PRO A 279 -17.10 -5.51 -8.45
N PRO A 280 -18.28 -5.13 -8.97
CA PRO A 280 -18.64 -5.37 -10.36
C PRO A 280 -17.57 -4.82 -11.33
N LYS A 281 -17.31 -5.55 -12.41
CA LYS A 281 -16.41 -5.08 -13.46
C LYS A 281 -16.96 -3.80 -14.09
N ALA A 282 -16.05 -2.87 -14.37
CA ALA A 282 -16.39 -1.60 -15.00
C ALA A 282 -17.19 -1.81 -16.30
N GLY A 283 -18.31 -1.09 -16.44
CA GLY A 283 -19.16 -1.12 -17.62
C GLY A 283 -20.23 -2.21 -17.64
N LEU A 284 -20.32 -3.05 -16.60
CA LEU A 284 -21.47 -3.95 -16.44
C LEU A 284 -22.75 -3.16 -16.12
N VAL A 285 -23.84 -3.55 -16.78
CA VAL A 285 -25.19 -2.96 -16.57
C VAL A 285 -26.11 -3.86 -15.74
N SER A 286 -25.73 -5.12 -15.56
CA SER A 286 -26.46 -6.10 -14.77
C SER A 286 -25.51 -7.16 -14.23
N LEU A 287 -25.77 -7.67 -13.04
CA LEU A 287 -25.06 -8.80 -12.44
C LEU A 287 -26.05 -9.71 -11.71
N ILE A 288 -25.69 -10.98 -11.57
CA ILE A 288 -26.42 -11.91 -10.71
C ILE A 288 -25.96 -11.65 -9.28
N THR A 289 -26.89 -11.31 -8.40
CA THR A 289 -26.59 -11.06 -6.99
C THR A 289 -26.31 -12.37 -6.27
N ASN A 290 -25.34 -12.35 -5.35
CA ASN A 290 -25.09 -13.42 -4.40
C ASN A 290 -25.96 -13.15 -3.16
N GLN A 291 -26.78 -14.12 -2.77
CA GLN A 291 -27.68 -14.00 -1.61
C GLN A 291 -26.92 -13.89 -0.28
N GLU A 292 -25.67 -14.34 -0.22
CA GLU A 292 -24.81 -14.22 0.97
C GLU A 292 -24.25 -12.81 1.15
N VAL A 293 -24.27 -12.00 0.09
CA VAL A 293 -23.75 -10.63 0.10
C VAL A 293 -24.89 -9.67 0.46
N PRO A 294 -24.76 -8.88 1.54
CA PRO A 294 -25.79 -7.92 1.92
C PRO A 294 -26.06 -6.92 0.79
N HIS A 295 -27.34 -6.58 0.58
CA HIS A 295 -27.73 -5.66 -0.50
C HIS A 295 -27.08 -4.27 -0.39
N ALA A 296 -26.72 -3.86 0.83
CA ALA A 296 -25.96 -2.63 1.11
C ALA A 296 -24.58 -2.61 0.43
N TYR A 297 -23.94 -3.76 0.24
CA TYR A 297 -22.68 -3.85 -0.51
C TYR A 297 -22.88 -3.42 -1.97
N TYR A 298 -23.96 -3.89 -2.61
CA TYR A 298 -24.26 -3.53 -3.99
C TYR A 298 -24.54 -2.03 -4.15
N TYR A 299 -25.16 -1.39 -3.15
CA TYR A 299 -25.29 0.06 -3.15
C TYR A 299 -23.96 0.79 -3.00
N ALA A 300 -23.04 0.30 -2.14
CA ALA A 300 -21.70 0.86 -2.03
C ALA A 300 -20.84 0.63 -3.29
N ALA A 301 -21.07 -0.48 -4.00
CA ALA A 301 -20.40 -0.83 -5.24
C ALA A 301 -20.90 -0.02 -6.45
N GLY A 302 -22.11 0.54 -6.35
CA GLY A 302 -22.74 1.33 -7.39
C GLY A 302 -23.65 0.53 -8.30
#